data_AF-A0A524B5J7-F1
#
_entry.id   AF-A0A524B5J7-F1
#
_cell.length_a   1.000
_cell.length_b   1.000
_cell.length_c   1.000
_cell.angle_alpha   90.00
_cell.angle_beta   90.00
_cell.angle_gamma   90.00
#
_symmetry.space_group_name_H-M   'P 1'
#
loop_
_entity.id
_entity.type
_entity.pdbx_description
1 polymer ?
#
loop_
_entity_poly.entity_id
_entity_poly.type
_entity_poly.pdbx_seq_one_letter_code
_entity_poly.pdbx_strand_id
1 'polypeptide(L)'
;MAEDTDDVIVVTTADLIQTLRTTDFDNAGPKIEMTTHILFHAAAGVLEKQQAEIENLEAQNHELRRGVAERDVEISGLQAMLSAYEARNDRGIEVPAQLETWTAAQTGSAEALLDELWELGFSWVNVAHMVGVGAPTVARWRRGESPSQQELQGLARIVALCALVQQEFGIEHPAAWLETPVLPDMLVTPMKMYIAGRVDLTLRFAADPKSVNQLLDEFEPEWRTWYHDDYEVHIDGDGVPALQERC
;
A
#
# COMPACT_ATOMS: atom_id res chain seq x y z
N MET A 1 -40.06 -54.26 -40.74
CA MET A 1 -40.35 -53.13 -41.65
C MET A 1 -39.47 -52.00 -41.17
N ALA A 2 -38.19 -52.05 -41.55
CA ALA A 2 -37.61 -51.31 -42.66
C ALA A 2 -37.45 -49.83 -42.24
N GLU A 3 -36.26 -49.54 -41.70
CA GLU A 3 -35.73 -48.20 -41.46
C GLU A 3 -35.69 -47.46 -42.79
N ASP A 4 -36.58 -46.49 -42.96
CA ASP A 4 -36.55 -45.55 -44.07
C ASP A 4 -35.53 -44.48 -43.71
N THR A 5 -34.32 -44.68 -44.21
CA THR A 5 -33.20 -43.76 -44.04
C THR A 5 -33.41 -42.68 -45.07
N ASP A 6 -33.98 -41.54 -44.67
CA ASP A 6 -34.04 -40.33 -45.50
C ASP A 6 -32.59 -39.99 -45.89
N ASP A 7 -32.24 -40.33 -47.13
CA ASP A 7 -30.97 -40.04 -47.76
C ASP A 7 -30.88 -38.51 -47.93
N VAL A 8 -30.43 -37.82 -46.88
CA VAL A 8 -30.07 -36.41 -46.94
C VAL A 8 -28.86 -36.33 -47.85
N ILE A 9 -29.09 -36.06 -49.14
CA ILE A 9 -28.03 -35.83 -50.11
C ILE A 9 -27.28 -34.59 -49.64
N VAL A 10 -26.13 -34.78 -48.99
CA VAL A 10 -25.18 -33.73 -48.67
C VAL A 10 -24.50 -33.32 -49.97
N VAL A 11 -25.18 -32.51 -50.77
CA VAL A 11 -24.61 -31.93 -51.98
C VAL A 11 -23.63 -30.86 -51.55
N THR A 12 -22.34 -31.08 -51.80
CA THR A 12 -21.34 -30.07 -51.47
C THR A 12 -21.39 -28.92 -52.48
N THR A 13 -20.92 -27.73 -52.10
CA THR A 13 -20.83 -26.58 -53.02
C THR A 13 -20.03 -26.92 -54.28
N ALA A 14 -19.07 -27.85 -54.17
CA ALA A 14 -18.29 -28.36 -55.29
C ALA A 14 -19.13 -29.20 -56.27
N ASP A 15 -20.01 -30.06 -55.76
CA ASP A 15 -20.90 -30.90 -56.57
C ASP A 15 -21.94 -30.08 -57.35
N LEU A 16 -22.44 -28.99 -56.75
CA LEU A 16 -23.36 -28.06 -57.41
C LEU A 16 -22.69 -27.26 -58.53
N ILE A 17 -21.46 -26.80 -58.32
CA ILE A 17 -20.67 -26.10 -59.35
C ILE A 17 -20.37 -27.03 -60.53
N GLN A 18 -20.09 -28.30 -60.26
CA GLN A 18 -19.82 -29.29 -61.30
C GLN A 18 -21.08 -29.62 -62.11
N THR A 19 -22.23 -29.74 -61.46
CA THR A 19 -23.54 -29.98 -62.11
C THR A 19 -23.96 -28.80 -62.99
N LEU A 20 -23.77 -27.56 -62.53
CA LEU A 20 -24.06 -26.35 -63.31
C LEU A 20 -23.17 -26.21 -64.56
N ARG A 21 -21.93 -26.71 -64.52
CA ARG A 21 -21.02 -26.69 -65.69
C ARG A 21 -21.37 -27.70 -66.76
N THR A 22 -22.02 -28.80 -66.41
CA THR A 22 -22.32 -29.91 -67.33
C THR A 22 -23.74 -29.89 -67.88
N THR A 23 -24.56 -28.91 -67.48
CA THR A 23 -25.96 -28.83 -67.90
C THR A 23 -26.08 -28.14 -69.27
N ASP A 24 -26.60 -28.86 -70.26
CA ASP A 24 -26.90 -28.33 -71.59
C ASP A 24 -28.23 -27.55 -71.57
N PHE A 25 -28.18 -26.25 -71.87
CA PHE A 25 -29.24 -25.29 -71.54
C PHE A 25 -30.43 -25.30 -72.51
N ASP A 26 -30.32 -25.99 -73.65
CA ASP A 26 -31.33 -25.97 -74.72
C ASP A 26 -32.57 -26.85 -74.42
N ASN A 27 -32.57 -27.66 -73.35
CA ASN A 27 -33.73 -28.52 -73.00
C ASN A 27 -33.95 -28.67 -71.47
N ALA A 28 -33.69 -27.59 -70.72
CA ALA A 28 -33.45 -27.69 -69.27
C ALA A 28 -34.53 -27.08 -68.35
N GLY A 29 -35.68 -26.63 -68.87
CA GLY A 29 -36.72 -25.92 -68.11
C GLY A 29 -37.05 -26.50 -66.72
N PRO A 30 -37.46 -27.79 -66.61
CA PRO A 30 -37.78 -28.41 -65.32
C PRO A 30 -36.55 -28.68 -64.43
N LYS A 31 -35.38 -28.92 -65.03
CA LYS A 31 -34.12 -29.19 -64.31
C LYS A 31 -33.52 -27.92 -63.71
N ILE A 32 -33.69 -26.77 -64.36
CA ILE A 32 -33.24 -25.47 -63.88
C ILE A 32 -34.06 -25.03 -62.67
N GLU A 33 -35.39 -25.22 -62.68
CA GLU A 33 -36.25 -24.89 -61.53
C GLU A 33 -35.87 -25.72 -60.29
N MET A 34 -35.68 -27.03 -60.44
CA MET A 34 -35.31 -27.91 -59.33
C MET A 34 -33.91 -27.58 -58.77
N THR A 35 -32.94 -27.29 -59.65
CA THR A 35 -31.57 -26.91 -59.23
C THR A 35 -31.56 -25.56 -58.51
N THR A 36 -32.37 -24.59 -58.98
CA THR A 36 -32.52 -23.27 -58.34
C THR A 36 -33.15 -23.40 -56.96
N HIS A 37 -34.16 -24.26 -56.80
CA HIS A 37 -34.82 -24.51 -55.52
C HIS A 37 -33.86 -25.16 -54.49
N ILE A 38 -33.04 -26.11 -54.94
CA ILE A 38 -32.01 -26.75 -54.09
C ILE A 38 -30.95 -25.72 -53.67
N LEU A 39 -30.47 -24.89 -54.60
CA LEU A 39 -29.51 -23.82 -54.31
C LEU A 39 -30.07 -22.79 -53.32
N PHE A 40 -31.34 -22.42 -53.46
CA PHE A 40 -31.99 -21.47 -52.55
C PHE A 40 -32.10 -22.04 -51.13
N HIS A 41 -32.50 -23.31 -50.97
CA HIS A 41 -32.53 -23.96 -49.66
C HIS A 41 -31.14 -24.15 -49.05
N ALA A 42 -30.13 -24.52 -49.85
CA ALA A 42 -28.75 -24.63 -49.38
C ALA A 42 -28.20 -23.27 -48.92
N ALA A 43 -28.46 -22.19 -49.68
CA ALA A 43 -28.08 -20.85 -49.30
C ALA A 43 -28.81 -20.37 -48.04
N ALA A 44 -30.11 -20.65 -47.90
CA ALA A 44 -30.88 -20.35 -46.70
C ALA A 44 -30.32 -21.06 -45.46
N GLY A 45 -29.99 -22.36 -45.56
CA GLY A 45 -29.37 -23.10 -44.47
C GLY A 45 -27.98 -22.59 -44.06
N VAL A 46 -27.19 -22.12 -45.03
CA VAL A 46 -25.90 -21.45 -44.74
C VAL A 46 -26.12 -20.12 -44.02
N LEU A 47 -27.10 -19.31 -44.45
CA LEU A 47 -27.42 -18.04 -43.82
C LEU A 47 -27.95 -18.22 -42.39
N GLU A 48 -28.82 -19.22 -42.15
CA GLU A 48 -29.30 -19.55 -40.80
C GLU A 48 -28.15 -19.98 -39.88
N LYS A 49 -27.22 -20.78 -40.39
CA LYS A 49 -26.04 -21.20 -39.62
C LYS A 49 -25.12 -20.01 -39.30
N GLN A 50 -24.91 -19.10 -40.26
CA GLN A 50 -24.12 -17.89 -40.04
C GLN A 50 -24.80 -16.94 -39.04
N GLN A 51 -26.14 -16.82 -39.11
CA GLN A 51 -26.90 -16.01 -38.18
C GLN A 51 -26.79 -16.53 -36.74
N ALA A 52 -26.90 -17.85 -36.54
CA ALA A 52 -26.73 -18.47 -35.24
C ALA A 52 -25.29 -18.29 -34.69
N GLU A 53 -24.28 -18.31 -35.55
CA GLU A 53 -22.88 -18.09 -35.17
C GLU A 53 -22.61 -16.63 -34.75
N ILE A 54 -23.22 -15.66 -35.45
CA ILE A 54 -23.16 -14.24 -35.08
C ILE A 54 -23.79 -14.02 -33.70
N GLU A 55 -24.98 -14.57 -33.45
CA GLU A 55 -25.68 -14.44 -32.16
C GLU A 55 -24.85 -15.03 -31.00
N ASN A 56 -24.19 -16.17 -31.23
CA ASN A 56 -23.30 -16.78 -30.24
C ASN A 56 -22.07 -15.91 -29.96
N LEU A 57 -21.45 -15.36 -31.01
CA LEU A 57 -20.29 -14.46 -30.87
C LEU A 57 -20.67 -13.15 -30.16
N GLU A 58 -21.85 -12.60 -30.41
CA GLU A 58 -22.37 -11.42 -29.72
C GLU A 58 -22.59 -11.69 -28.23
N ALA A 59 -23.17 -12.85 -27.88
CA ALA A 59 -23.33 -13.27 -26.49
C ALA A 59 -21.97 -13.41 -25.77
N GLN A 60 -20.99 -14.03 -26.42
CA GLN A 60 -19.64 -14.16 -25.88
C GLN A 60 -18.94 -12.80 -25.73
N ASN A 61 -19.14 -11.88 -26.68
CA ASN A 61 -18.60 -10.51 -26.60
C ASN A 61 -19.23 -9.74 -25.45
N HIS A 62 -20.53 -9.89 -25.24
CA HIS A 62 -21.24 -9.27 -24.12
C HIS A 62 -20.69 -9.76 -22.77
N GLU A 63 -20.44 -11.07 -22.63
CA GLU A 63 -19.85 -11.66 -21.42
C GLU A 63 -18.41 -11.18 -21.19
N LEU A 64 -17.58 -11.11 -22.23
CA LEU A 64 -16.23 -10.55 -22.15
C LEU A 64 -16.24 -9.08 -21.72
N ARG A 65 -17.13 -8.25 -22.27
CA ARG A 65 -17.27 -6.84 -21.88
C ARG A 65 -17.67 -6.68 -20.42
N ARG A 66 -18.56 -7.54 -19.93
CA ARG A 66 -18.91 -7.59 -18.50
C ARG A 66 -17.69 -7.92 -17.64
N GLY A 67 -16.92 -8.94 -18.01
CA GLY A 67 -15.71 -9.33 -17.29
C GLY A 67 -14.59 -8.28 -17.34
N VAL A 68 -14.53 -7.45 -18.38
CA VAL A 68 -13.62 -6.29 -18.43
C VAL A 68 -14.08 -5.19 -17.47
N ALA A 69 -15.38 -4.87 -17.48
CA ALA A 69 -15.92 -3.85 -16.57
C ALA A 69 -15.74 -4.22 -15.08
N GLU A 70 -15.91 -5.51 -14.73
CA GLU A 70 -15.65 -6.00 -13.37
C GLU A 70 -14.17 -5.85 -12.97
N ARG A 71 -13.23 -6.11 -13.89
CA ARG A 71 -11.79 -5.91 -13.67
C ARG A 71 -11.39 -4.43 -13.58
N ASP A 72 -12.01 -3.56 -14.37
CA ASP A 72 -11.75 -2.12 -14.31
C ASP A 72 -12.14 -1.52 -12.96
N VAL A 73 -13.24 -2.01 -12.36
CA VAL A 73 -13.63 -1.67 -10.99
C VAL A 73 -12.58 -2.14 -9.98
N GLU A 74 -12.09 -3.38 -10.12
CA GLU A 74 -11.05 -3.93 -9.24
C GLU A 74 -9.73 -3.16 -9.36
N ILE A 75 -9.28 -2.86 -10.58
CA ILE A 75 -8.08 -2.07 -10.87
C ILE A 75 -8.22 -0.67 -10.28
N SER A 76 -9.38 -0.03 -10.44
CA SER A 76 -9.64 1.29 -9.86
C SER A 76 -9.59 1.26 -8.32
N GLY A 77 -10.11 0.20 -7.71
CA GLY A 77 -10.02 -0.01 -6.26
C GLY A 77 -8.58 -0.19 -5.78
N LEU A 78 -7.78 -0.98 -6.49
CA LEU A 78 -6.36 -1.18 -6.20
C LEU A 78 -5.54 0.11 -6.39
N GLN A 79 -5.84 0.90 -7.43
CA GLN A 79 -5.22 2.21 -7.64
C GLN A 79 -5.57 3.19 -6.52
N ALA A 80 -6.82 3.21 -6.06
CA ALA A 80 -7.22 4.04 -4.92
C ALA A 80 -6.52 3.62 -3.62
N MET A 81 -6.37 2.31 -3.38
CA MET A 81 -5.61 1.80 -2.23
C MET A 81 -4.13 2.15 -2.33
N LEU A 82 -3.53 2.04 -3.51
CA LEU A 82 -2.14 2.41 -3.74
C LEU A 82 -1.91 3.90 -3.50
N SER A 83 -2.77 4.76 -4.06
CA SER A 83 -2.68 6.21 -3.80
C SER A 83 -2.90 6.57 -2.32
N ALA A 84 -3.78 5.86 -1.61
CA ALA A 84 -3.95 6.07 -0.16
C ALA A 84 -2.72 5.60 0.64
N TYR A 85 -2.07 4.52 0.20
CA TYR A 85 -0.83 4.03 0.79
C TYR A 85 0.33 5.00 0.53
N GLU A 86 0.50 5.44 -0.72
CA GLU A 86 1.51 6.43 -1.12
C GLU A 86 1.30 7.77 -0.39
N ALA A 87 0.08 8.30 -0.31
CA ALA A 87 -0.21 9.53 0.42
C ALA A 87 0.07 9.42 1.93
N ARG A 88 -0.05 8.22 2.51
CA ARG A 88 0.33 7.95 3.91
C ARG A 88 1.83 7.87 4.08
N ASN A 89 2.54 7.35 3.09
CA ASN A 89 3.98 7.13 3.12
C ASN A 89 4.79 8.40 2.74
N ASP A 90 4.26 9.24 1.85
CA ASP A 90 4.90 10.48 1.39
C ASP A 90 5.09 11.51 2.50
N ARG A 91 4.20 11.54 3.49
CA ARG A 91 4.40 12.36 4.70
C ARG A 91 5.69 11.99 5.44
N GLY A 92 6.16 10.74 5.33
CA GLY A 92 7.42 10.31 5.93
C GLY A 92 8.67 10.81 5.19
N ILE A 93 8.56 11.20 3.91
CA ILE A 93 9.70 11.66 3.09
C ILE A 93 9.86 13.18 3.15
N GLU A 94 8.76 13.94 3.25
CA GLU A 94 8.82 15.40 3.39
C GLU A 94 9.33 15.86 4.76
N VAL A 95 8.97 15.12 5.82
CA VAL A 95 9.18 15.54 7.20
C VAL A 95 10.67 15.53 7.63
N PRO A 96 11.53 14.58 7.22
CA PRO A 96 12.98 14.67 7.43
C PRO A 96 13.63 15.85 6.69
N ALA A 97 13.19 16.18 5.46
CA ALA A 97 13.71 17.32 4.72
C ALA A 97 13.27 18.66 5.35
N GLN A 98 12.06 18.71 5.90
CA GLN A 98 11.58 19.83 6.70
C GLN A 98 12.46 19.99 7.95
N LEU A 99 12.78 18.93 8.69
CA LEU A 99 13.65 19.06 9.88
C LEU A 99 15.01 19.69 9.55
N GLU A 100 15.65 19.32 8.43
CA GLU A 100 16.92 19.93 8.01
C GLU A 100 16.75 21.41 7.65
N THR A 101 15.65 21.76 7.00
CA THR A 101 15.31 23.16 6.68
C THR A 101 15.13 23.99 7.95
N TRP A 102 14.43 23.45 8.95
CA TRP A 102 14.24 24.11 10.24
C TRP A 102 15.54 24.18 11.03
N THR A 103 16.36 23.15 10.98
CA THR A 103 17.70 23.14 11.61
C THR A 103 18.58 24.23 11.01
N ALA A 104 18.54 24.43 9.69
CA ALA A 104 19.27 25.51 9.03
C ALA A 104 18.74 26.90 9.37
N ALA A 105 17.45 27.02 9.70
CA ALA A 105 16.84 28.26 10.18
C ALA A 105 17.22 28.58 11.63
N GLN A 106 17.58 27.56 12.43
CA GLN A 106 18.06 27.79 13.79
C GLN A 106 19.45 28.41 13.77
N THR A 107 19.51 29.65 14.22
CA THR A 107 20.74 30.44 14.31
C THR A 107 20.90 30.93 15.74
N GLY A 108 22.10 30.76 16.31
CA GLY A 108 22.32 31.14 17.71
C GLY A 108 23.64 30.64 18.25
N SER A 109 24.03 31.18 19.40
CA SER A 109 25.10 30.60 20.21
C SER A 109 24.62 29.32 20.88
N ALA A 110 25.56 28.49 21.33
CA ALA A 110 25.24 27.31 22.12
C ALA A 110 24.44 27.64 23.38
N GLU A 111 24.77 28.77 24.03
CA GLU A 111 24.06 29.25 25.21
C GLU A 111 22.59 29.55 24.91
N ALA A 112 22.29 30.26 23.80
CA ALA A 112 20.92 30.59 23.43
C ALA A 112 20.08 29.33 23.14
N LEU A 113 20.64 28.38 22.39
CA LEU A 113 19.96 27.11 22.10
C LEU A 113 19.75 26.25 23.35
N LEU A 114 20.71 26.25 24.27
CA LEU A 114 20.59 25.53 25.54
C LEU A 114 19.54 26.16 26.45
N ASP A 115 19.47 27.49 26.51
CA ASP A 115 18.43 28.21 27.26
C ASP A 115 17.05 27.91 26.68
N GLU A 116 16.89 27.88 25.36
CA GLU A 116 15.63 27.49 24.72
C GLU A 116 15.22 26.05 25.07
N LEU A 117 16.15 25.10 25.01
CA LEU A 117 15.88 23.71 25.41
C LEU A 117 15.51 23.58 26.89
N TRP A 118 16.08 24.42 27.76
CA TRP A 118 15.69 24.47 29.16
C TRP A 118 14.25 24.96 29.36
N GLU A 119 13.86 26.03 28.67
CA GLU A 119 12.49 26.55 28.72
C GLU A 119 11.47 25.53 28.16
N LEU A 120 11.88 24.69 27.21
CA LEU A 120 11.08 23.56 26.71
C LEU A 120 11.00 22.38 27.69
N GLY A 121 11.76 22.40 28.79
CA GLY A 121 11.72 21.42 29.86
C GLY A 121 12.75 20.29 29.77
N PHE A 122 13.78 20.42 28.93
CA PHE A 122 14.80 19.36 28.83
C PHE A 122 15.73 19.31 30.04
N SER A 123 16.08 18.09 30.44
CA SER A 123 17.23 17.86 31.30
C SER A 123 18.54 17.97 30.51
N TRP A 124 19.60 18.51 31.13
CA TRP A 124 20.92 18.60 30.49
C TRP A 124 21.52 17.25 30.13
N VAL A 125 21.16 16.21 30.88
CA VAL A 125 21.57 14.83 30.58
C VAL A 125 20.93 14.37 29.27
N ASN A 126 19.64 14.65 29.07
CA ASN A 126 18.94 14.28 27.85
C ASN A 126 19.42 15.09 26.64
N VAL A 127 19.68 16.39 26.81
CA VAL A 127 20.33 17.18 25.75
C VAL A 127 21.69 16.58 25.38
N ALA A 128 22.51 16.23 26.37
CA ALA A 128 23.82 15.62 26.11
C ALA A 128 23.69 14.29 25.33
N HIS A 129 22.77 13.42 25.75
CA HIS A 129 22.51 12.15 25.09
C HIS A 129 22.00 12.32 23.65
N MET A 130 21.08 13.28 23.42
CA MET A 130 20.54 13.56 22.10
C MET A 130 21.57 14.16 21.14
N VAL A 131 22.51 14.97 21.64
CA VAL A 131 23.64 15.49 20.84
C VAL A 131 24.74 14.44 20.66
N GLY A 132 24.78 13.40 21.50
CA GLY A 132 25.83 12.37 21.48
C GLY A 132 27.11 12.77 22.22
N VAL A 133 27.01 13.64 23.23
CA VAL A 133 28.12 14.09 24.07
C VAL A 133 27.89 13.74 25.54
N GLY A 134 28.93 13.88 26.37
CA GLY A 134 28.78 13.75 27.82
C GLY A 134 28.19 15.01 28.46
N ALA A 135 27.42 14.85 29.55
CA ALA A 135 26.90 15.98 30.34
C ALA A 135 27.96 17.02 30.79
N PRO A 136 29.23 16.63 31.09
CA PRO A 136 30.28 17.61 31.37
C PRO A 136 30.56 18.57 30.20
N THR A 137 30.39 18.12 28.96
CA THR A 137 30.57 18.95 27.76
C THR A 137 29.50 20.04 27.69
N VAL A 138 28.23 19.68 27.91
CA VAL A 138 27.13 20.66 27.97
C VAL A 138 27.36 21.68 29.10
N ALA A 139 27.87 21.23 30.26
CA ALA A 139 28.21 22.12 31.37
C ALA A 139 29.34 23.12 31.02
N ARG A 140 30.26 22.76 30.10
CA ARG A 140 31.28 23.69 29.60
C ARG A 140 30.69 24.72 28.64
N TRP A 141 29.78 24.31 27.76
CA TRP A 141 29.10 25.24 26.85
C TRP A 141 28.31 26.32 27.59
N ARG A 142 27.65 25.94 28.69
CA ARG A 142 26.97 26.89 29.58
C ARG A 142 27.90 27.88 30.31
N ARG A 143 29.21 27.65 30.29
CA ARG A 143 30.24 28.54 30.84
C ARG A 143 30.95 29.36 29.75
N GLY A 144 30.43 29.34 28.52
CA GLY A 144 30.98 30.08 27.39
C GLY A 144 32.04 29.33 26.57
N GLU A 145 32.25 28.04 26.80
CA GLU A 145 33.07 27.23 25.87
C GLU A 145 32.29 27.02 24.56
N SER A 146 32.90 27.31 23.42
CA SER A 146 32.23 27.12 22.13
C SER A 146 32.20 25.63 21.74
N PRO A 147 31.04 25.05 21.38
CA PRO A 147 30.98 23.74 20.75
C PRO A 147 31.64 23.73 19.38
N SER A 148 31.96 22.54 18.88
CA SER A 148 32.22 22.34 17.46
C SER A 148 30.98 22.64 16.61
N GLN A 149 31.16 22.86 15.31
CA GLN A 149 30.04 23.09 14.39
C GLN A 149 29.04 21.93 14.37
N GLN A 150 29.51 20.69 14.46
CA GLN A 150 28.66 19.50 14.48
C GLN A 150 27.81 19.42 15.75
N GLU A 151 28.40 19.72 16.91
CA GLU A 151 27.69 19.76 18.19
C GLU A 151 26.67 20.90 18.24
N LEU A 152 27.02 22.06 17.68
CA LEU A 152 26.10 23.19 17.55
C LEU A 152 24.91 22.85 16.63
N GLN A 153 25.17 22.18 15.50
CA GLN A 153 24.12 21.64 14.63
C GLN A 153 23.25 20.61 15.35
N GLY A 154 23.84 19.77 16.22
CA GLY A 154 23.10 18.85 17.07
C GLY A 154 22.10 19.57 17.98
N LEU A 155 22.54 20.62 18.67
CA LEU A 155 21.66 21.47 19.49
C LEU A 155 20.54 22.11 18.66
N ALA A 156 20.91 22.73 17.54
CA ALA A 156 19.97 23.34 16.61
C ALA A 156 18.92 22.35 16.09
N ARG A 157 19.33 21.10 15.83
CA ARG A 157 18.45 20.04 15.35
C ARG A 157 17.44 19.59 16.41
N ILE A 158 17.81 19.59 17.69
CA ILE A 158 16.87 19.29 18.79
C ILE A 158 15.83 20.41 18.90
N VAL A 159 16.26 21.67 18.86
CA VAL A 159 15.34 22.83 18.87
C VAL A 159 14.40 22.78 17.66
N ALA A 160 14.94 22.53 16.47
CA ALA A 160 14.16 22.37 15.25
C ALA A 160 13.14 21.23 15.34
N LEU A 161 13.52 20.09 15.92
CA LEU A 161 12.60 18.98 16.17
C LEU A 161 11.45 19.43 17.08
N CYS A 162 11.74 20.12 18.17
CA CYS A 162 10.72 20.60 19.11
C CYS A 162 9.76 21.58 18.44
N ALA A 163 10.29 22.54 17.69
CA ALA A 163 9.49 23.53 16.98
C ALA A 163 8.61 22.86 15.90
N LEU A 164 9.15 21.89 15.16
CA LEU A 164 8.43 21.11 14.17
C LEU A 164 7.27 20.33 14.80
N VAL A 165 7.53 19.59 15.88
CA VAL A 165 6.46 18.77 16.50
C VAL A 165 5.40 19.61 17.21
N GLN A 166 5.76 20.78 17.72
CA GLN A 166 4.82 21.75 18.26
C GLN A 166 3.92 22.33 17.17
N GLN A 167 4.50 22.78 16.06
CA GLN A 167 3.76 23.51 15.02
C GLN A 167 2.95 22.58 14.11
N GLU A 168 3.52 21.46 13.67
CA GLU A 168 2.88 20.56 12.71
C GLU A 168 1.98 19.51 13.37
N PHE A 169 2.30 19.08 14.58
CA PHE A 169 1.59 17.98 15.26
C PHE A 169 0.86 18.41 16.55
N GLY A 170 0.99 19.68 16.96
CA GLY A 170 0.29 20.21 18.14
C GLY A 170 0.77 19.63 19.48
N ILE A 171 2.00 19.11 19.54
CA ILE A 171 2.57 18.57 20.77
C ILE A 171 3.02 19.72 21.67
N GLU A 172 2.24 20.08 22.69
CA GLU A 172 2.49 21.25 23.56
C GLU A 172 3.82 21.16 24.33
N HIS A 173 4.12 19.96 24.88
CA HIS A 173 5.29 19.72 25.73
C HIS A 173 6.26 18.71 25.08
N PRO A 174 7.12 19.16 24.14
CA PRO A 174 7.95 18.26 23.33
C PRO A 174 8.97 17.48 24.17
N ALA A 175 9.58 18.07 25.20
CA ALA A 175 10.52 17.36 26.07
C ALA A 175 9.85 16.18 26.80
N ALA A 176 8.69 16.42 27.41
CA ALA A 176 7.92 15.38 28.09
C ALA A 176 7.45 14.29 27.11
N TRP A 177 6.98 14.67 25.91
CA TRP A 177 6.57 13.73 24.87
C TRP A 177 7.73 12.84 24.41
N LEU A 178 8.93 13.42 24.21
CA LEU A 178 10.13 12.68 23.83
C LEU A 178 10.53 11.64 24.89
N GLU A 179 10.27 11.90 26.16
CA GLU A 179 10.56 11.01 27.28
C GLU A 179 9.44 10.01 27.57
N THR A 180 8.25 10.22 27.03
CA THR A 180 7.10 9.35 27.26
C THR A 180 7.21 8.07 26.41
N PRO A 181 7.07 6.88 27.00
CA PRO A 181 7.00 5.63 26.24
C PRO A 181 5.91 5.63 25.17
N VAL A 182 6.20 5.01 24.02
CA VAL A 182 5.24 4.94 22.91
C VAL A 182 4.08 3.98 23.19
N LEU A 183 4.30 3.00 24.08
CA LEU A 183 3.27 2.15 24.65
C LEU A 183 3.46 2.09 26.18
N PRO A 184 2.38 1.89 26.95
CA PRO A 184 2.48 1.49 28.35
C PRO A 184 3.39 0.26 28.47
N ASP A 185 4.17 0.20 29.56
CA ASP A 185 5.05 -0.92 29.92
C ASP A 185 6.26 -1.16 28.99
N MET A 186 6.51 -0.25 28.03
CA MET A 186 7.69 -0.28 27.16
C MET A 186 8.73 0.76 27.57
N LEU A 187 10.01 0.47 27.31
CA LEU A 187 11.11 1.43 27.50
C LEU A 187 11.46 2.21 26.21
N VAL A 188 10.72 1.97 25.13
CA VAL A 188 10.95 2.65 23.85
C VAL A 188 10.24 3.99 23.87
N THR A 189 11.02 5.06 23.79
CA THR A 189 10.54 6.44 23.74
C THR A 189 10.90 7.09 22.40
N PRO A 190 10.20 8.16 21.98
CA PRO A 190 10.57 8.92 20.78
C PRO A 190 12.01 9.47 20.86
N MET A 191 12.51 9.80 22.05
CA MET A 191 13.91 10.17 22.28
C MET A 191 14.87 9.03 21.97
N LYS A 192 14.55 7.79 22.36
CA LYS A 192 15.38 6.61 22.06
C LYS A 192 15.51 6.40 20.54
N MET A 193 14.43 6.60 19.79
CA MET A 193 14.44 6.54 18.33
C MET A 193 15.30 7.64 17.71
N TYR A 194 15.18 8.87 18.23
CA TYR A 194 16.00 10.00 17.78
C TYR A 194 17.49 9.74 17.98
N ILE A 195 17.88 9.30 19.18
CA ILE A 195 19.27 8.97 19.54
C ILE A 195 19.81 7.84 18.65
N ALA A 196 18.98 6.86 18.31
CA ALA A 196 19.32 5.79 17.39
C ALA A 196 19.43 6.24 15.91
N GLY A 197 19.26 7.53 15.62
CA GLY A 197 19.29 8.09 14.26
C GLY A 197 18.01 7.83 13.46
N ARG A 198 16.98 7.22 14.07
CA ARG A 198 15.67 6.93 13.45
C ARG A 198 14.69 8.08 13.65
N VAL A 199 15.12 9.28 13.25
CA VAL A 199 14.33 10.51 13.38
C VAL A 199 13.07 10.46 12.50
N ASP A 200 13.14 9.73 11.39
CA ASP A 200 11.99 9.37 10.57
C ASP A 200 10.88 8.70 11.39
N LEU A 201 11.24 7.76 12.27
CA LEU A 201 10.28 7.07 13.14
C LEU A 201 9.77 7.98 14.26
N THR A 202 10.64 8.79 14.86
CA THR A 202 10.24 9.81 15.86
C THR A 202 9.15 10.72 15.30
N LEU A 203 9.33 11.20 14.08
CA LEU A 203 8.39 12.12 13.43
C LEU A 203 7.13 11.40 12.91
N ARG A 204 7.27 10.15 12.41
CA ARG A 204 6.12 9.32 12.04
C ARG A 204 5.23 9.02 13.24
N PHE A 205 5.81 8.79 14.42
CA PHE A 205 5.06 8.62 15.66
C PHE A 205 4.27 9.88 16.03
N ALA A 206 4.88 11.07 15.88
CA ALA A 206 4.19 12.33 16.12
C ALA A 206 3.00 12.53 15.16
N ALA A 207 3.16 12.16 13.88
CA ALA A 207 2.13 12.29 12.86
C ALA A 207 0.99 11.27 12.99
N ASP A 208 1.29 10.03 13.37
CA ASP A 208 0.30 8.96 13.52
C ASP A 208 0.63 8.03 14.71
N PRO A 209 0.27 8.42 15.94
CA PRO A 209 0.47 7.60 17.13
C PRO A 209 -0.23 6.23 17.06
N LYS A 210 -1.26 6.08 16.22
CA LYS A 210 -2.00 4.81 16.07
C LYS A 210 -1.20 3.75 15.32
N SER A 211 -0.14 4.15 14.62
CA SER A 211 0.76 3.25 13.89
C SER A 211 1.87 2.62 14.77
N VAL A 212 1.81 2.80 16.10
CA VAL A 212 2.88 2.40 17.03
C VAL A 212 3.36 0.95 16.89
N ASN A 213 2.47 -0.02 16.66
CA ASN A 213 2.87 -1.41 16.47
C ASN A 213 3.74 -1.60 15.23
N GLN A 214 3.38 -0.98 14.10
CA GLN A 214 4.16 -1.04 12.86
C GLN A 214 5.49 -0.30 13.03
N LEU A 215 5.48 0.79 13.79
CA LEU A 215 6.69 1.51 14.13
C LEU A 215 7.66 0.66 14.97
N LEU A 216 7.15 -0.04 15.98
CA LEU A 216 7.97 -0.91 16.82
C LEU A 216 8.50 -2.12 16.04
N ASP A 217 7.71 -2.66 15.11
CA ASP A 217 8.16 -3.73 14.19
C ASP A 217 9.37 -3.31 13.36
N GLU A 218 9.42 -2.02 12.99
CA GLU A 218 10.53 -1.47 12.22
C GLU A 218 11.72 -1.04 13.07
N PHE A 219 11.47 -0.54 14.29
CA PHE A 219 12.52 -0.07 15.19
C PHE A 219 13.24 -1.20 15.93
N GLU A 220 12.47 -2.14 16.48
CA GLU A 220 12.94 -3.21 17.35
C GLU A 220 12.11 -4.47 17.07
N PRO A 221 12.36 -5.23 15.98
CA PRO A 221 11.47 -6.29 15.48
C PRO A 221 11.08 -7.36 16.52
N GLU A 222 11.97 -7.60 17.50
CA GLU A 222 11.79 -8.56 18.58
C GLU A 222 11.09 -7.97 19.83
N TRP A 223 10.58 -6.74 19.74
CA TRP A 223 9.93 -6.05 20.86
C TRP A 223 8.78 -6.85 21.45
N ARG A 224 8.05 -7.61 20.63
CA ARG A 224 6.99 -8.46 21.17
C ARG A 224 7.55 -9.55 22.07
N THR A 225 8.68 -10.16 21.71
CA THR A 225 9.29 -11.22 22.51
C THR A 225 9.84 -10.68 23.84
N TRP A 226 10.50 -9.52 23.82
CA TRP A 226 11.21 -9.00 24.99
C TRP A 226 10.30 -8.41 26.07
N TYR A 227 9.08 -7.99 25.69
CA TYR A 227 8.18 -7.31 26.60
C TYR A 227 6.81 -8.03 26.79
N HIS A 228 6.56 -9.21 26.17
CA HIS A 228 5.34 -10.02 26.40
C HIS A 228 5.49 -11.19 27.38
N ASP A 229 6.67 -11.47 27.93
CA ASP A 229 6.92 -12.76 28.62
C ASP A 229 6.36 -12.89 30.05
N ASP A 230 5.58 -11.91 30.53
CA ASP A 230 5.17 -11.86 31.95
C ASP A 230 3.95 -12.71 32.31
N TYR A 231 3.22 -13.32 31.36
CA TYR A 231 1.99 -14.07 31.68
C TYR A 231 1.91 -15.42 30.96
N GLU A 232 1.60 -16.48 31.70
CA GLU A 232 1.23 -17.80 31.18
C GLU A 232 -0.25 -18.11 31.42
N VAL A 233 -0.86 -18.88 30.51
CA VAL A 233 -2.21 -19.40 30.71
C VAL A 233 -2.12 -20.72 31.46
N HIS A 234 -2.57 -20.72 32.71
CA HIS A 234 -2.72 -21.92 33.53
C HIS A 234 -4.18 -22.40 33.50
N ILE A 235 -4.40 -23.71 33.62
CA ILE A 235 -5.75 -24.26 33.81
C ILE A 235 -5.95 -24.44 35.31
N ASP A 236 -6.79 -23.60 35.90
CA ASP A 236 -7.10 -23.66 37.33
C ASP A 236 -7.82 -24.98 37.68
N GLY A 237 -7.93 -25.32 38.96
CA GLY A 237 -8.54 -26.55 39.47
C GLY A 237 -9.98 -26.81 38.98
N ASP A 238 -10.66 -25.75 38.55
CA ASP A 238 -12.02 -25.78 38.00
C ASP A 238 -12.06 -26.04 36.46
N GLY A 239 -10.91 -26.20 35.82
CA GLY A 239 -10.80 -26.46 34.38
C GLY A 239 -10.94 -25.22 33.49
N VAL A 240 -10.99 -24.03 34.08
CA VAL A 240 -11.11 -22.75 33.37
C VAL A 240 -9.70 -22.18 33.10
N PRO A 241 -9.42 -21.69 31.89
CA PRO A 241 -8.18 -20.99 31.62
C PRO A 241 -8.09 -19.70 32.44
N ALA A 242 -7.02 -19.55 33.21
CA ALA A 242 -6.69 -18.37 34.00
C ALA A 242 -5.30 -17.86 33.58
N LEU A 243 -5.13 -16.54 33.57
CA LEU A 243 -3.84 -15.89 33.33
C LEU A 243 -3.08 -15.80 34.64
N GLN A 244 -1.83 -16.27 34.65
CA GLN A 244 -0.92 -16.18 35.80
C GLN A 244 0.36 -15.46 35.37
N GLU A 245 0.87 -14.56 36.21
CA GLU A 245 2.18 -13.96 36.00
C GLU A 245 3.30 -15.02 36.11
N ARG A 246 4.21 -15.05 35.13
CA ARG A 246 5.44 -15.87 35.20
C ARG A 246 6.38 -15.22 36.22
N CYS A 247 6.56 -15.88 37.37
CA CYS A 247 7.57 -15.49 38.38
C CYS A 247 9.00 -15.84 37.95
#